data_AF-A0A3N5AA10-F1
#
_entry.id   AF-A0A3N5AA10-F1
#
_cell.length_a   1.000
_cell.length_b   1.000
_cell.length_c   1.000
_cell.angle_alpha   90.00
_cell.angle_beta   90.00
_cell.angle_gamma   90.00
#
_symmetry.space_group_name_H-M   'P 1'
#
loop_
_entity.id
_entity.type
_entity.pdbx_description
1 polymer ?
#
loop_
_entity_poly.entity_id
_entity_poly.type
_entity_poly.pdbx_seq_one_letter_code
_entity_poly.pdbx_strand_id
1 'polypeptide(L)'
;MSEFEPVSPTYGLSDAVVAHRLRVGGERLCADLPGGYELTLRTRELHGPLQAALAAPSPTGPARTCTARFSSFTPLPAVSRILDAVTRYAPALPDARDAHPPREAVARLLTTGAPFRQPGEPGLFVQFGHAQAWLDRRRLSVTLGAPGSGLSLTLGGPWDAPSTARLTAAVLRELTDAEDLAGQVAALLPPGPWQVLSDRWHPAAALVLPSAPRRDPEDPLGRRFSRTLRELQHGLCADRPDWDFQELISVEGSAVALRVTAHDRTVPRLVRTVVGTGRFVPGELGNTRTTFLPTDLPAFPCLAPALMPRPLTPPLDLYVAAEPERDIYGVKLDLGDWHYVLDAQAVFYGPGWYPFHEHVTRREKDPTAPLNDRMVPTGRTHPARVRISPDVEHRSWRNEYVVLTPVDRHVEARLQLYAGQEGGWALVRTVTLQIDLGTMRVTLPDQIPAGPLRHQAAIKGERILALLAAARHERDHGASEPRAVLAPWNRGAPPSADT
;
A
#
# COMPACT_ATOMS: atom_id res chain seq x y z
N MET A 1 34.01 20.11 -20.66
CA MET A 1 33.65 19.12 -21.71
C MET A 1 32.14 18.99 -21.67
N SER A 2 31.44 19.42 -22.72
CA SER A 2 29.98 19.30 -22.81
C SER A 2 29.62 17.83 -22.89
N GLU A 3 28.82 17.33 -21.94
CA GLU A 3 28.19 16.02 -22.08
C GLU A 3 27.34 16.04 -23.35
N PHE A 4 27.63 15.12 -24.25
CA PHE A 4 26.87 14.93 -25.47
C PHE A 4 25.58 14.21 -25.06
N GLU A 5 24.52 14.94 -24.69
CA GLU A 5 23.19 14.36 -24.64
C GLU A 5 22.69 14.21 -26.08
N PRO A 6 22.61 12.99 -26.64
CA PRO A 6 22.05 12.82 -27.98
C PRO A 6 20.59 13.26 -27.97
N VAL A 7 20.21 14.09 -28.95
CA VAL A 7 18.81 14.46 -29.21
C VAL A 7 17.99 13.17 -29.35
N SER A 8 16.96 13.01 -28.51
CA SER A 8 16.15 11.80 -28.47
C SER A 8 15.46 11.54 -29.83
N PRO A 9 15.56 10.32 -30.39
CA PRO A 9 15.04 10.02 -31.73
C PRO A 9 13.54 9.70 -31.74
N THR A 10 12.78 10.02 -30.68
CA THR A 10 11.40 9.56 -30.45
C THR A 10 10.46 9.78 -31.65
N TYR A 11 10.48 10.98 -32.25
CA TYR A 11 9.63 11.29 -33.41
C TYR A 11 10.02 10.47 -34.64
N GLY A 12 11.33 10.38 -34.93
CA GLY A 12 11.83 9.58 -36.06
C GLY A 12 11.57 8.07 -35.91
N LEU A 13 11.60 7.56 -34.67
CA LEU A 13 11.24 6.16 -34.38
C LEU A 13 9.77 5.89 -34.71
N SER A 14 8.87 6.77 -34.26
CA SER A 14 7.42 6.63 -34.53
C SER A 14 7.12 6.65 -36.03
N ASP A 15 7.68 7.63 -36.73
CA ASP A 15 7.47 7.79 -38.18
C ASP A 15 7.99 6.57 -38.96
N ALA A 16 9.17 6.06 -38.61
CA ALA A 16 9.75 4.88 -39.25
C ALA A 16 8.92 3.60 -39.00
N VAL A 17 8.40 3.41 -37.78
CA VAL A 17 7.55 2.26 -37.43
C VAL A 17 6.22 2.31 -38.18
N VAL A 18 5.57 3.48 -38.25
CA VAL A 18 4.32 3.68 -39.01
C VAL A 18 4.57 3.49 -40.50
N ALA A 19 5.61 4.11 -41.06
CA ALA A 19 5.98 3.98 -42.46
C ALA A 19 6.26 2.53 -42.86
N HIS A 20 6.94 1.76 -42.01
CA HIS A 20 7.18 0.33 -42.25
C HIS A 20 5.88 -0.47 -42.27
N ARG A 21 4.91 -0.18 -41.39
CA ARG A 21 3.63 -0.91 -41.34
C ARG A 21 2.73 -0.60 -42.53
N LEU A 22 2.85 0.59 -43.11
CA LEU A 22 2.12 0.98 -44.33
C LEU A 22 2.69 0.33 -45.59
N ARG A 23 3.95 -0.14 -45.58
CA ARG A 23 4.52 -0.88 -46.72
C ARG A 23 3.95 -2.30 -46.78
N VAL A 24 3.29 -2.63 -47.88
CA VAL A 24 2.77 -3.98 -48.15
C VAL A 24 3.92 -4.87 -48.62
N GLY A 25 4.16 -6.03 -47.97
CA GLY A 25 4.99 -7.09 -48.56
C GLY A 25 6.25 -7.55 -47.82
N GLY A 26 6.38 -7.36 -46.50
CA GLY A 26 7.49 -7.97 -45.73
C GLY A 26 8.88 -7.39 -46.04
N GLU A 27 8.92 -6.15 -46.54
CA GLU A 27 10.15 -5.47 -46.92
C GLU A 27 10.95 -4.98 -45.71
N ARG A 28 12.27 -5.02 -45.83
CA ARG A 28 13.17 -4.36 -44.87
C ARG A 28 13.08 -2.85 -45.07
N LEU A 29 12.90 -2.10 -43.97
CA LEU A 29 13.04 -0.64 -43.94
C LEU A 29 14.30 -0.28 -43.15
N CYS A 30 15.13 0.59 -43.71
CA CYS A 30 16.23 1.22 -42.97
C CYS A 30 15.92 2.72 -42.86
N ALA A 31 16.14 3.29 -41.68
CA ALA A 31 15.93 4.72 -41.41
C ALA A 31 17.09 5.26 -40.58
N ASP A 32 17.65 6.37 -41.05
CA ASP A 32 18.61 7.17 -40.28
C ASP A 32 17.84 8.10 -39.34
N LEU A 33 18.23 8.12 -38.08
CA LEU A 33 17.57 8.85 -37.01
C LEU A 33 18.47 9.96 -36.43
N PRO A 34 17.89 11.00 -35.80
CA PRO A 34 18.66 12.04 -35.13
C PRO A 34 19.68 11.47 -34.14
N GLY A 35 20.83 12.14 -34.00
CA GLY A 35 21.90 11.67 -33.13
C GLY A 35 22.76 10.53 -33.69
N GLY A 36 22.60 10.21 -34.99
CA GLY A 36 23.40 9.21 -35.73
C GLY A 36 22.95 7.76 -35.49
N TYR A 37 21.74 7.55 -34.99
CA TYR A 37 21.15 6.23 -34.81
C TYR A 37 20.67 5.67 -36.15
N GLU A 38 20.78 4.37 -36.35
CA GLU A 38 20.24 3.67 -37.52
C GLU A 38 19.21 2.63 -37.04
N LEU A 39 18.01 2.68 -37.60
CA LEU A 39 16.95 1.72 -37.35
C LEU A 39 16.70 0.86 -38.59
N THR A 40 16.85 -0.45 -38.44
CA THR A 40 16.38 -1.43 -39.41
C THR A 40 15.10 -2.10 -38.88
N LEU A 41 14.03 -2.08 -39.65
CA LEU A 41 12.77 -2.79 -39.40
C LEU A 41 12.55 -3.89 -40.44
N ARG A 42 12.00 -5.03 -40.02
CA ARG A 42 11.69 -6.17 -40.88
C ARG A 42 10.47 -6.94 -40.39
N THR A 43 9.57 -7.30 -41.30
CA THR A 43 8.49 -8.26 -41.09
C THR A 43 8.66 -9.38 -42.12
N ARG A 44 8.73 -10.66 -41.70
CA ARG A 44 9.01 -11.77 -42.65
C ARG A 44 7.75 -12.30 -43.36
N GLU A 45 6.61 -12.15 -42.70
CA GLU A 45 5.31 -12.62 -43.16
C GLU A 45 4.33 -11.44 -43.09
N LEU A 46 3.33 -11.42 -43.96
CA LEU A 46 2.28 -10.41 -43.92
C LEU A 46 1.57 -10.50 -42.56
N HIS A 47 1.50 -9.38 -41.83
CA HIS A 47 1.01 -9.33 -40.45
C HIS A 47 1.80 -10.16 -39.43
N GLY A 48 3.02 -10.60 -39.76
CA GLY A 48 3.91 -11.33 -38.86
C GLY A 48 4.57 -10.44 -37.78
N PRO A 49 5.41 -11.04 -36.92
CA PRO A 49 6.13 -10.32 -35.88
C PRO A 49 7.10 -9.28 -36.47
N LEU A 50 7.16 -8.11 -35.86
CA LEU A 50 8.08 -7.04 -36.22
C LEU A 50 9.45 -7.29 -35.59
N GLN A 51 10.49 -7.30 -36.41
CA GLN A 51 11.88 -7.32 -35.97
C GLN A 51 12.47 -5.93 -36.16
N ALA A 52 13.09 -5.39 -35.11
CA ALA A 52 13.83 -4.15 -35.15
C ALA A 52 15.28 -4.40 -34.77
N ALA A 53 16.20 -3.77 -35.47
CA ALA A 53 17.59 -3.65 -35.07
C ALA A 53 17.93 -2.16 -35.00
N LEU A 54 18.36 -1.71 -33.83
CA LEU A 54 18.70 -0.32 -33.56
C LEU A 54 20.19 -0.25 -33.28
N ALA A 55 20.93 0.44 -34.15
CA ALA A 55 22.34 0.72 -33.98
C ALA A 55 22.51 2.16 -33.51
N ALA A 56 23.15 2.34 -32.36
CA ALA A 56 23.52 3.67 -31.86
C ALA A 56 25.02 3.92 -32.09
N PRO A 57 25.40 5.16 -32.46
CA PRO A 57 26.79 5.52 -32.60
C PRO A 57 27.47 5.50 -31.23
N SER A 58 28.75 5.15 -31.21
CA SER A 58 29.61 5.19 -30.03
C SER A 58 30.82 6.06 -30.35
N PRO A 59 31.07 7.14 -29.59
CA PRO A 59 32.18 8.06 -29.88
C PRO A 59 33.56 7.44 -29.62
N THR A 60 33.66 6.35 -28.86
CA THR A 60 34.94 5.76 -28.43
C THR A 60 34.95 4.21 -28.35
N GLY A 61 33.93 3.52 -28.86
CA GLY A 61 33.81 2.05 -28.75
C GLY A 61 32.96 1.37 -29.84
N PRO A 62 32.67 0.06 -29.72
CA PRO A 62 31.86 -0.66 -30.70
C PRO A 62 30.42 -0.13 -30.75
N ALA A 63 29.81 -0.13 -31.95
CA ALA A 63 28.44 0.30 -32.16
C ALA A 63 27.46 -0.52 -31.29
N ARG A 64 26.56 0.18 -30.60
CA ARG A 64 25.58 -0.46 -29.71
C ARG A 64 24.45 -1.00 -30.57
N THR A 65 24.41 -2.30 -30.78
CA THR A 65 23.32 -2.94 -31.53
C THR A 65 22.33 -3.56 -30.56
N CYS A 66 21.11 -3.03 -30.54
CA CYS A 66 19.97 -3.66 -29.92
C CYS A 66 19.15 -4.39 -30.98
N THR A 67 18.65 -5.57 -30.64
CA THR A 67 17.65 -6.28 -31.43
C THR A 67 16.38 -6.41 -30.63
N ALA A 68 15.24 -6.17 -31.27
CA ALA A 68 13.93 -6.33 -30.68
C ALA A 68 13.05 -7.17 -31.61
N ARG A 69 12.24 -8.04 -31.02
CA ARG A 69 11.20 -8.79 -31.75
C ARG A 69 9.89 -8.62 -31.02
N PHE A 70 8.94 -7.96 -31.68
CA PHE A 70 7.59 -7.71 -31.19
C PHE A 70 6.61 -8.66 -31.86
N SER A 71 5.64 -9.16 -31.08
CA SER A 71 4.50 -9.89 -31.63
C SER A 71 3.70 -9.01 -32.60
N SER A 72 2.97 -9.65 -33.51
CA SER A 72 2.13 -8.97 -34.52
C SER A 72 1.03 -8.09 -33.94
N PHE A 73 0.62 -8.37 -32.70
CA PHE A 73 -0.46 -7.69 -31.98
C PHE A 73 0.02 -6.50 -31.14
N THR A 74 1.34 -6.26 -31.04
CA THR A 74 1.86 -5.16 -30.23
C THR A 74 1.47 -3.80 -30.84
N PRO A 75 0.82 -2.90 -30.08
CA PRO A 75 0.46 -1.57 -30.58
C PRO A 75 1.69 -0.78 -31.06
N LEU A 76 1.59 -0.15 -32.23
CA LEU A 76 2.70 0.63 -32.81
C LEU A 76 3.22 1.76 -31.91
N PRO A 77 2.36 2.49 -31.15
CA PRO A 77 2.86 3.47 -30.18
C PRO A 77 3.74 2.84 -29.10
N ALA A 78 3.36 1.66 -28.59
CA ALA A 78 4.15 0.93 -27.58
C ALA A 78 5.49 0.45 -28.17
N VAL A 79 5.51 -0.03 -29.42
CA VAL A 79 6.76 -0.38 -30.12
C VAL A 79 7.71 0.81 -30.14
N SER A 80 7.21 1.98 -30.53
CA SER A 80 8.02 3.19 -30.68
C SER A 80 8.57 3.68 -29.33
N ARG A 81 7.75 3.69 -28.27
CA ARG A 81 8.16 4.07 -26.91
C ARG A 81 9.14 3.07 -26.29
N ILE A 82 9.01 1.78 -26.58
CA ILE A 82 9.96 0.75 -26.15
C ILE A 82 11.31 0.93 -26.85
N LEU A 83 11.32 1.16 -28.16
CA LEU A 83 12.56 1.44 -28.90
C LEU A 83 13.23 2.74 -28.43
N ASP A 84 12.44 3.75 -28.09
CA ASP A 84 12.91 5.00 -27.50
C ASP A 84 13.52 4.78 -26.10
N ALA A 85 12.87 3.99 -25.24
CA ALA A 85 13.43 3.57 -23.95
C ALA A 85 14.76 2.81 -24.09
N VAL A 86 14.90 1.97 -25.13
CA VAL A 86 16.16 1.31 -25.49
C VAL A 86 17.26 2.34 -25.75
N THR A 87 16.98 3.42 -26.49
CA THR A 87 18.00 4.45 -26.74
C THR A 87 18.42 5.20 -25.48
N ARG A 88 17.48 5.48 -24.58
CA ARG A 88 17.74 6.23 -23.34
C ARG A 88 18.48 5.43 -22.29
N TYR A 89 18.18 4.14 -22.17
CA TYR A 89 18.71 3.31 -21.08
C TYR A 89 19.85 2.41 -21.51
N ALA A 90 20.24 2.39 -22.79
CA ALA A 90 21.43 1.66 -23.22
C ALA A 90 22.69 2.24 -22.55
N PRO A 91 23.62 1.39 -22.07
CA PRO A 91 24.86 1.88 -21.47
C PRO A 91 25.70 2.66 -22.49
N ALA A 92 26.47 3.64 -22.01
CA ALA A 92 27.32 4.48 -22.87
C ALA A 92 28.53 3.70 -23.44
N LEU A 93 29.12 2.81 -22.63
CA LEU A 93 30.24 1.94 -22.99
C LEU A 93 29.88 0.50 -22.60
N PRO A 94 29.51 -0.37 -23.56
CA PRO A 94 29.21 -1.76 -23.24
C PRO A 94 30.51 -2.51 -22.90
N ASP A 95 30.78 -2.76 -21.62
CA ASP A 95 31.83 -3.70 -21.22
C ASP A 95 31.34 -5.13 -21.50
N ALA A 96 32.20 -5.95 -22.12
CA ALA A 96 31.92 -7.38 -22.34
C ALA A 96 31.68 -8.13 -21.01
N ARG A 97 32.26 -7.63 -19.90
CA ARG A 97 32.07 -8.15 -18.53
C ARG A 97 30.69 -7.84 -17.96
N ASP A 98 30.11 -6.69 -18.30
CA ASP A 98 28.79 -6.26 -17.86
C ASP A 98 27.65 -6.83 -18.70
N ALA A 99 27.97 -7.47 -19.82
CA ALA A 99 26.98 -8.06 -20.72
C ALA A 99 26.26 -9.31 -20.17
N HIS A 100 26.55 -9.69 -18.92
CA HIS A 100 25.86 -10.75 -18.17
C HIS A 100 25.66 -10.28 -16.73
N PRO A 101 24.81 -9.27 -16.50
CA PRO A 101 24.68 -8.68 -15.19
C PRO A 101 24.24 -9.75 -14.17
N PRO A 102 24.85 -9.82 -12.97
CA PRO A 102 24.44 -10.74 -11.93
C PRO A 102 22.96 -10.55 -11.62
N ARG A 103 22.21 -11.65 -11.54
CA ARG A 103 20.74 -11.62 -11.33
C ARG A 103 20.37 -10.89 -10.05
N GLU A 104 21.18 -11.05 -8.99
CA GLU A 104 21.03 -10.37 -7.72
C GLU A 104 21.23 -8.86 -7.83
N ALA A 105 22.12 -8.40 -8.71
CA ALA A 105 22.33 -6.97 -8.95
C ALA A 105 21.13 -6.35 -9.67
N VAL A 106 20.61 -7.02 -10.69
CA VAL A 106 19.38 -6.57 -11.39
C VAL A 106 18.19 -6.55 -10.44
N ALA A 107 17.98 -7.62 -9.67
CA ALA A 107 16.86 -7.73 -8.74
C ALA A 107 16.83 -6.62 -7.68
N ARG A 108 17.99 -6.11 -7.24
CA ARG A 108 18.09 -4.99 -6.30
C ARG A 108 17.74 -3.63 -6.90
N LEU A 109 17.86 -3.50 -8.22
CA LEU A 109 17.61 -2.26 -8.96
C LEU A 109 16.21 -2.20 -9.59
N LEU A 110 15.46 -3.32 -9.57
CA LEU A 110 14.09 -3.34 -10.07
C LEU A 110 13.19 -2.47 -9.21
N THR A 111 12.49 -1.56 -9.87
CA THR A 111 11.48 -0.69 -9.25
C THR A 111 10.07 -1.13 -9.60
N THR A 112 9.87 -2.09 -10.50
CA THR A 112 8.55 -2.54 -10.98
C THR A 112 8.48 -4.06 -11.02
N GLY A 113 7.37 -4.59 -10.51
CA GLY A 113 7.11 -6.02 -10.42
C GLY A 113 7.89 -6.74 -9.32
N ALA A 114 7.47 -7.98 -9.05
CA ALA A 114 8.08 -8.84 -8.04
C ALA A 114 9.10 -9.79 -8.68
N PRO A 115 10.40 -9.71 -8.34
CA PRO A 115 11.39 -10.67 -8.82
C PRO A 115 11.25 -12.03 -8.13
N PHE A 116 11.33 -13.12 -8.87
CA PHE A 116 11.34 -14.48 -8.36
C PHE A 116 12.20 -15.43 -9.20
N ARG A 117 12.43 -16.64 -8.67
CA ARG A 117 13.17 -17.72 -9.35
C ARG A 117 12.23 -18.90 -9.57
N GLN A 118 12.24 -19.47 -10.77
CA GLN A 118 11.57 -20.73 -11.03
C GLN A 118 12.56 -21.90 -10.83
N PRO A 119 12.19 -22.94 -10.07
CA PRO A 119 13.03 -24.12 -9.93
C PRO A 119 13.35 -24.75 -11.30
N GLY A 120 14.62 -25.02 -11.56
CA GLY A 120 15.06 -25.68 -12.79
C GLY A 120 15.21 -24.77 -14.02
N GLU A 121 14.77 -23.52 -13.97
CA GLU A 121 14.90 -22.59 -15.10
C GLU A 121 16.01 -21.55 -14.88
N PRO A 122 16.92 -21.36 -15.85
CA PRO A 122 17.94 -20.32 -15.75
C PRO A 122 17.31 -18.95 -16.03
N GLY A 123 17.39 -18.05 -15.05
CA GLY A 123 17.09 -16.63 -15.27
C GLY A 123 16.64 -15.93 -13.99
N LEU A 124 16.27 -14.67 -14.15
CA LEU A 124 15.48 -13.91 -13.18
C LEU A 124 14.09 -13.68 -13.80
N PHE A 125 13.04 -14.04 -13.08
CA PHE A 125 11.67 -13.77 -13.50
C PHE A 125 11.13 -12.57 -12.74
N VAL A 126 10.30 -11.76 -13.39
CA VAL A 126 9.63 -10.60 -12.77
C VAL A 126 8.16 -10.67 -13.13
N GLN A 127 7.30 -10.72 -12.11
CA GLN A 127 5.84 -10.71 -12.30
C GLN A 127 5.29 -9.30 -12.08
N PHE A 128 4.42 -8.84 -12.97
CA PHE A 128 3.71 -7.57 -12.85
C PHE A 128 2.26 -7.75 -13.33
N GLY A 129 1.37 -8.09 -12.40
CA GLY A 129 0.00 -8.52 -12.71
C GLY A 129 -0.03 -9.73 -13.64
N HIS A 130 -0.62 -9.55 -14.82
CA HIS A 130 -0.71 -10.56 -15.87
C HIS A 130 0.52 -10.63 -16.80
N ALA A 131 1.52 -9.78 -16.57
CA ALA A 131 2.77 -9.77 -17.31
C ALA A 131 3.86 -10.55 -16.57
N GLN A 132 4.69 -11.25 -17.34
CA GLN A 132 5.91 -11.89 -16.87
C GLN A 132 7.08 -11.46 -17.74
N ALA A 133 8.13 -10.95 -17.11
CA ALA A 133 9.44 -10.77 -17.74
C ALA A 133 10.38 -11.89 -17.31
N TRP A 134 11.21 -12.34 -18.24
CA TRP A 134 12.27 -13.31 -18.04
C TRP A 134 13.58 -12.72 -18.56
N LEU A 135 14.56 -12.70 -17.65
CA LEU A 135 15.89 -12.15 -17.85
C LEU A 135 16.90 -13.30 -17.83
N ASP A 136 17.49 -13.61 -18.98
CA ASP A 136 18.61 -14.54 -19.06
C ASP A 136 19.70 -14.02 -20.00
N ARG A 137 20.94 -13.99 -19.47
CA ARG A 137 22.12 -13.46 -20.14
C ARG A 137 21.88 -12.04 -20.71
N ARG A 138 21.86 -11.90 -22.04
CA ARG A 138 21.66 -10.64 -22.78
C ARG A 138 20.22 -10.42 -23.25
N ARG A 139 19.30 -11.31 -22.84
CA ARG A 139 17.95 -11.39 -23.39
C ARG A 139 16.94 -11.04 -22.31
N LEU A 140 16.16 -9.99 -22.56
CA LEU A 140 14.94 -9.68 -21.84
C LEU A 140 13.78 -10.15 -22.70
N SER A 141 13.05 -11.15 -22.22
CA SER A 141 11.82 -11.62 -22.85
C SER A 141 10.65 -11.21 -21.97
N VAL A 142 9.60 -10.64 -22.55
CA VAL A 142 8.38 -10.27 -21.83
C VAL A 142 7.18 -10.90 -22.53
N THR A 143 6.29 -11.49 -21.76
CA THR A 143 5.04 -12.08 -22.22
C THR A 143 3.89 -11.55 -21.37
N LEU A 144 2.80 -11.15 -22.03
CA LEU A 144 1.53 -10.84 -21.38
C LEU A 144 0.60 -12.06 -21.51
N GLY A 145 0.19 -12.64 -20.39
CA GLY A 145 -0.57 -13.88 -20.38
C GLY A 145 0.28 -15.14 -20.66
N ALA A 146 -0.37 -16.28 -20.89
CA ALA A 146 0.32 -17.55 -21.12
C ALA A 146 1.08 -17.55 -22.47
N PRO A 147 2.27 -18.20 -22.54
CA PRO A 147 3.05 -18.28 -23.78
C PRO A 147 2.22 -18.78 -24.96
N GLY A 148 2.13 -17.99 -26.03
CA GLY A 148 1.41 -18.35 -27.27
C GLY A 148 -0.02 -17.83 -27.39
N SER A 149 -0.56 -17.16 -26.36
CA SER A 149 -1.93 -16.60 -26.37
C SER A 149 -1.99 -15.07 -26.30
N GLY A 150 -0.84 -14.39 -26.16
CA GLY A 150 -0.78 -12.95 -25.92
C GLY A 150 0.46 -12.24 -26.47
N LEU A 151 0.56 -10.94 -26.14
CA LEU A 151 1.64 -10.04 -26.54
C LEU A 151 3.00 -10.58 -26.06
N SER A 152 3.99 -10.61 -26.96
CA SER A 152 5.35 -11.01 -26.61
C SER A 152 6.39 -10.06 -27.19
N LEU A 153 7.44 -9.83 -26.41
CA LEU A 153 8.61 -9.04 -26.77
C LEU A 153 9.87 -9.83 -26.42
N THR A 154 10.85 -9.83 -27.30
CA THR A 154 12.23 -10.15 -26.97
C THR A 154 13.10 -8.95 -27.26
N LEU A 155 13.91 -8.53 -26.30
CA LEU A 155 15.01 -7.58 -26.45
C LEU A 155 16.35 -8.30 -26.25
N GLY A 156 17.28 -8.08 -27.17
CA GLY A 156 18.66 -8.54 -27.08
C GLY A 156 19.61 -7.35 -27.20
N GLY A 157 20.62 -7.28 -26.32
CA GLY A 157 21.62 -6.22 -26.38
C GLY A 157 22.65 -6.31 -25.25
N PRO A 158 23.69 -5.47 -25.28
CA PRO A 158 24.68 -5.40 -24.23
C PRO A 158 24.16 -4.54 -23.07
N TRP A 159 23.38 -5.14 -22.17
CA TRP A 159 22.78 -4.45 -21.03
C TRP A 159 23.58 -4.71 -19.76
N ASP A 160 23.96 -3.65 -19.06
CA ASP A 160 24.41 -3.74 -17.67
C ASP A 160 23.21 -3.93 -16.70
N ALA A 161 23.48 -4.08 -15.40
CA ALA A 161 22.41 -4.32 -14.43
C ALA A 161 21.42 -3.13 -14.31
N PRO A 162 21.87 -1.85 -14.21
CA PRO A 162 20.97 -0.69 -14.20
C PRO A 162 20.11 -0.55 -15.45
N SER A 163 20.69 -0.78 -16.63
CA SER A 163 20.00 -0.71 -17.92
C SER A 163 18.94 -1.81 -18.01
N THR A 164 19.30 -3.04 -17.62
CA THR A 164 18.37 -4.18 -17.60
C THR A 164 17.17 -3.90 -16.70
N ALA A 165 17.39 -3.38 -15.48
CA ALA A 165 16.31 -3.06 -14.55
C ALA A 165 15.39 -1.95 -15.09
N ARG A 166 15.96 -0.85 -15.61
CA ARG A 166 15.20 0.27 -16.18
C ARG A 166 14.41 -0.14 -17.43
N LEU A 167 15.01 -0.92 -18.32
CA LEU A 167 14.33 -1.46 -19.51
C LEU A 167 13.21 -2.42 -19.13
N THR A 168 13.42 -3.30 -18.15
CA THR A 168 12.38 -4.21 -17.66
C THR A 168 11.18 -3.42 -17.15
N ALA A 169 11.40 -2.39 -16.32
CA ALA A 169 10.33 -1.55 -15.80
C ALA A 169 9.59 -0.79 -16.91
N ALA A 170 10.32 -0.18 -17.86
CA ALA A 170 9.73 0.55 -18.97
C ALA A 170 8.88 -0.36 -19.87
N VAL A 171 9.40 -1.53 -20.25
CA VAL A 171 8.68 -2.50 -21.07
C VAL A 171 7.43 -3.01 -20.38
N LEU A 172 7.52 -3.37 -19.09
CA LEU A 172 6.37 -3.87 -18.34
C LEU A 172 5.26 -2.81 -18.27
N ARG A 173 5.59 -1.55 -17.97
CA ARG A 173 4.62 -0.44 -17.93
C ARG A 173 3.97 -0.18 -19.29
N GLU A 174 4.78 -0.14 -20.35
CA GLU A 174 4.30 0.13 -21.72
C GLU A 174 3.40 -0.98 -22.28
N LEU A 175 3.65 -2.24 -21.92
CA LEU A 175 2.85 -3.36 -22.42
C LEU A 175 1.56 -3.57 -21.62
N THR A 176 1.50 -3.12 -20.37
CA THR A 176 0.37 -3.38 -19.46
C THR A 176 -0.54 -2.19 -19.23
N ASP A 177 -0.31 -1.08 -19.93
CA ASP A 177 -1.06 0.19 -19.77
C ASP A 177 -1.13 0.66 -18.31
N ALA A 178 -0.02 0.50 -17.57
CA ALA A 178 0.03 0.70 -16.12
C ALA A 178 -0.29 2.15 -15.67
N GLU A 179 -0.27 3.11 -16.59
CA GLU A 179 -0.61 4.52 -16.32
C GLU A 179 -2.11 4.81 -16.46
N ASP A 180 -2.88 3.96 -17.11
CA ASP A 180 -4.26 4.28 -17.50
C ASP A 180 -5.15 4.53 -16.29
N LEU A 181 -5.09 3.68 -15.27
CA LEU A 181 -5.86 3.87 -14.04
C LEU A 181 -5.37 5.11 -13.28
N ALA A 182 -4.07 5.36 -13.24
CA ALA A 182 -3.51 6.55 -12.61
C ALA A 182 -4.01 7.83 -13.30
N GLY A 183 -4.07 7.85 -14.63
CA GLY A 183 -4.63 8.95 -15.40
C GLY A 183 -6.13 9.16 -15.14
N GLN A 184 -6.91 8.08 -15.06
CA GLN A 184 -8.34 8.16 -14.71
C GLN A 184 -8.57 8.71 -13.30
N VAL A 185 -7.81 8.22 -12.32
CA VAL A 185 -7.88 8.71 -10.94
C VAL A 185 -7.48 10.19 -10.88
N ALA A 186 -6.39 10.58 -11.53
CA ALA A 186 -5.93 11.98 -11.57
C ALA A 186 -6.97 12.93 -12.15
N ALA A 187 -7.73 12.50 -13.17
CA ALA A 187 -8.77 13.31 -13.79
C ALA A 187 -10.00 13.53 -12.89
N LEU A 188 -10.24 12.65 -11.92
CA LEU A 188 -11.36 12.74 -10.98
C LEU A 188 -10.99 13.45 -9.66
N LEU A 189 -9.69 13.60 -9.37
CA LEU A 189 -9.27 14.27 -8.14
C LEU A 189 -9.58 15.77 -8.20
N PRO A 190 -10.06 16.37 -7.09
CA PRO A 190 -10.22 17.80 -7.00
C PRO A 190 -8.84 18.48 -7.11
N PRO A 191 -8.78 19.75 -7.59
CA PRO A 191 -7.55 20.53 -7.59
C PRO A 191 -6.93 20.57 -6.19
N GLY A 192 -5.68 20.15 -6.06
CA GLY A 192 -5.03 20.06 -4.76
C GLY A 192 -3.60 19.55 -4.83
N PRO A 193 -2.91 19.43 -3.69
CA PRO A 193 -1.53 18.97 -3.60
C PRO A 193 -1.47 17.44 -3.71
N TRP A 194 -2.05 16.88 -4.75
CA TRP A 194 -2.12 15.44 -5.00
C TRP A 194 -1.18 15.04 -6.13
N GLN A 195 -0.51 13.92 -5.94
CA GLN A 195 0.22 13.21 -6.97
C GLN A 195 -0.42 11.84 -7.14
N VAL A 196 -0.73 11.49 -8.39
CA VAL A 196 -1.19 10.16 -8.73
C VAL A 196 -0.10 9.45 -9.51
N LEU A 197 0.24 8.24 -9.08
CA LEU A 197 1.25 7.39 -9.69
C LEU A 197 0.65 6.04 -10.06
N SER A 198 1.16 5.43 -11.12
CA SER A 198 0.95 3.99 -11.36
C SER A 198 1.46 3.18 -10.18
N ASP A 199 0.75 2.13 -9.77
CA ASP A 199 1.30 1.18 -8.81
C ASP A 199 2.46 0.41 -9.45
N ARG A 200 3.57 0.35 -8.73
CA ARG A 200 4.78 -0.36 -9.17
C ARG A 200 4.67 -1.87 -9.03
N TRP A 201 3.62 -2.37 -8.36
CA TRP A 201 3.41 -3.80 -8.13
C TRP A 201 2.37 -4.44 -9.05
N HIS A 202 1.36 -3.69 -9.44
CA HIS A 202 0.28 -4.21 -10.28
C HIS A 202 -0.20 -3.15 -11.29
N PRO A 203 -0.33 -3.46 -12.59
CA PRO A 203 -0.70 -2.48 -13.61
C PRO A 203 -2.13 -1.95 -13.45
N ALA A 204 -3.04 -2.75 -12.90
CA ALA A 204 -4.42 -2.34 -12.63
C ALA A 204 -4.61 -1.64 -11.27
N ALA A 205 -3.56 -0.98 -10.77
CA ALA A 205 -3.57 -0.27 -9.51
C ALA A 205 -2.92 1.11 -9.65
N ALA A 206 -3.43 2.08 -8.91
CA ALA A 206 -2.90 3.42 -8.84
C ALA A 206 -2.67 3.82 -7.37
N LEU A 207 -1.80 4.81 -7.16
CA LEU A 207 -1.45 5.36 -5.86
C LEU A 207 -1.74 6.86 -5.87
N VAL A 208 -2.50 7.32 -4.89
CA VAL A 208 -2.71 8.74 -4.58
C VAL A 208 -1.89 9.10 -3.34
N LEU A 209 -1.04 10.11 -3.45
CA LEU A 209 -0.11 10.58 -2.44
C LEU A 209 -0.01 12.12 -2.50
N PRO A 210 0.56 12.80 -1.50
CA PRO A 210 0.69 14.25 -1.54
C PRO A 210 1.84 14.67 -2.46
N SER A 211 1.68 15.77 -3.20
CA SER A 211 2.73 16.30 -4.09
C SER A 211 3.93 16.86 -3.33
N ALA A 212 3.75 17.26 -2.06
CA ALA A 212 4.80 17.83 -1.24
C ALA A 212 5.36 16.79 -0.26
N PRO A 213 6.66 16.43 -0.35
CA PRO A 213 7.28 15.51 0.60
C PRO A 213 7.55 16.14 1.98
N ARG A 214 7.16 17.39 2.24
CA ARG A 214 7.51 18.04 3.53
C ARG A 214 6.59 17.57 4.64
N ARG A 215 7.19 17.08 5.72
CA ARG A 215 6.59 17.10 7.07
C ARG A 215 6.03 18.51 7.29
N ASP A 216 4.72 18.62 7.42
CA ASP A 216 4.12 19.79 8.04
C ASP A 216 4.65 19.83 9.48
N PRO A 217 5.40 20.87 9.89
CA PRO A 217 5.91 20.97 11.26
C PRO A 217 4.79 21.00 12.30
N GLU A 218 3.60 21.44 11.91
CA GLU A 218 2.39 21.44 12.74
C GLU A 218 1.65 20.11 12.70
N ASP A 219 1.99 19.21 11.77
CA ASP A 219 1.44 17.88 11.64
C ASP A 219 2.54 16.81 11.43
N PRO A 220 3.42 16.62 12.44
CA PRO A 220 4.58 15.73 12.33
C PRO A 220 4.20 14.25 12.17
N LEU A 221 2.93 13.91 12.36
CA LEU A 221 2.36 12.57 12.28
C LEU A 221 1.47 12.36 11.04
N GLY A 222 1.24 13.38 10.20
CA GLY A 222 0.48 13.26 8.95
C GLY A 222 -1.04 13.06 9.11
N ARG A 223 -1.62 13.67 10.14
CA ARG A 223 -3.03 13.65 10.58
C ARG A 223 -4.00 14.39 9.69
N ARG A 224 -3.71 15.66 9.40
CA ARG A 224 -4.46 16.47 8.44
C ARG A 224 -4.45 15.77 7.09
N PHE A 225 -3.30 15.19 6.73
CA PHE A 225 -3.13 14.41 5.51
C PHE A 225 -3.98 13.14 5.49
N SER A 226 -3.93 12.32 6.55
CA SER A 226 -4.74 11.12 6.72
C SER A 226 -6.25 11.40 6.59
N ARG A 227 -6.74 12.50 7.20
CA ARG A 227 -8.13 12.96 7.05
C ARG A 227 -8.47 13.35 5.62
N THR A 228 -7.61 14.13 4.99
CA THR A 228 -7.84 14.60 3.62
C THR A 228 -7.85 13.43 2.62
N LEU A 229 -6.98 12.43 2.79
CA LEU A 229 -7.02 11.19 2.00
C LEU A 229 -8.34 10.43 2.16
N ARG A 230 -8.92 10.41 3.37
CA ARG A 230 -10.23 9.78 3.57
C ARG A 230 -11.34 10.56 2.92
N GLU A 231 -11.35 11.87 3.03
CA GLU A 231 -12.33 12.71 2.34
C GLU A 231 -12.28 12.46 0.83
N LEU A 232 -11.07 12.41 0.25
CA LEU A 232 -10.87 12.00 -1.14
C LEU A 232 -11.41 10.60 -1.44
N GLN A 233 -11.10 9.62 -0.58
CA GLN A 233 -11.59 8.25 -0.75
C GLN A 233 -13.12 8.21 -0.76
N HIS A 234 -13.79 8.94 0.14
CA HIS A 234 -15.24 8.99 0.19
C HIS A 234 -15.82 9.63 -1.08
N GLY A 235 -15.23 10.72 -1.57
CA GLY A 235 -15.63 11.34 -2.84
C GLY A 235 -15.47 10.39 -4.02
N LEU A 236 -14.28 9.79 -4.17
CA LEU A 236 -14.00 8.84 -5.25
C LEU A 236 -14.88 7.59 -5.19
N CYS A 237 -15.21 7.10 -4.00
CA CYS A 237 -16.11 5.96 -3.83
C CYS A 237 -17.55 6.29 -4.25
N ALA A 238 -18.00 7.52 -4.04
CA ALA A 238 -19.30 7.98 -4.54
C ALA A 238 -19.32 8.11 -6.06
N ASP A 239 -18.24 8.63 -6.67
CA ASP A 239 -18.15 8.82 -8.12
C ASP A 239 -17.88 7.51 -8.89
N ARG A 240 -17.13 6.58 -8.28
CA ARG A 240 -16.69 5.30 -8.86
C ARG A 240 -16.95 4.14 -7.89
N PRO A 241 -18.20 3.65 -7.80
CA PRO A 241 -18.54 2.50 -6.96
C PRO A 241 -17.94 1.18 -7.48
N ASP A 242 -17.42 1.16 -8.71
CA ASP A 242 -16.71 0.05 -9.33
C ASP A 242 -15.22 -0.02 -8.97
N TRP A 243 -14.74 0.84 -8.08
CA TRP A 243 -13.36 0.86 -7.60
C TRP A 243 -13.26 0.42 -6.14
N ASP A 244 -12.17 -0.30 -5.84
CA ASP A 244 -11.76 -0.67 -4.51
C ASP A 244 -10.62 0.24 -4.02
N PHE A 245 -10.61 0.46 -2.72
CA PHE A 245 -9.69 1.38 -2.06
C PHE A 245 -8.97 0.70 -0.91
N GLN A 246 -7.65 0.92 -0.85
CA GLN A 246 -6.79 0.44 0.23
C GLN A 246 -5.94 1.59 0.77
N GLU A 247 -6.20 2.01 2.01
CA GLU A 247 -5.29 2.90 2.74
C GLU A 247 -3.94 2.21 2.98
N LEU A 248 -2.86 2.89 2.63
CA LEU A 248 -1.49 2.49 2.93
C LEU A 248 -1.03 3.25 4.18
N ILE A 249 -0.77 2.50 5.24
CA ILE A 249 -0.58 3.06 6.58
C ILE A 249 0.90 2.97 6.96
N SER A 250 1.44 4.08 7.49
CA SER A 250 2.81 4.13 8.01
C SER A 250 3.02 3.25 9.26
N VAL A 251 4.27 3.17 9.73
CA VAL A 251 4.59 2.45 10.97
C VAL A 251 3.90 3.12 12.16
N GLU A 252 3.82 4.45 12.13
CA GLU A 252 3.22 5.34 13.13
C GLU A 252 1.68 5.31 13.12
N GLY A 253 1.06 4.67 12.12
CA GLY A 253 -0.38 4.41 12.09
C GLY A 253 -1.19 5.38 11.22
N SER A 254 -0.57 6.36 10.57
CA SER A 254 -1.27 7.30 9.69
C SER A 254 -1.34 6.78 8.25
N ALA A 255 -2.46 7.03 7.56
CA ALA A 255 -2.52 6.81 6.12
C ALA A 255 -1.52 7.77 5.43
N VAL A 256 -0.64 7.22 4.60
CA VAL A 256 0.40 7.94 3.83
C VAL A 256 0.12 7.94 2.33
N ALA A 257 -0.73 7.03 1.87
CA ALA A 257 -1.20 6.98 0.50
C ALA A 257 -2.52 6.21 0.43
N LEU A 258 -3.27 6.43 -0.65
CA LEU A 258 -4.47 5.67 -0.99
C LEU A 258 -4.17 4.86 -2.25
N ARG A 259 -4.26 3.55 -2.17
CA ARG A 259 -4.17 2.65 -3.33
C ARG A 259 -5.57 2.40 -3.89
N VAL A 260 -5.73 2.66 -5.18
CA VAL A 260 -6.99 2.52 -5.91
C VAL A 260 -6.86 1.36 -6.89
N THR A 261 -7.87 0.51 -6.97
CA THR A 261 -7.90 -0.66 -7.87
C THR A 261 -9.27 -0.80 -8.50
N ALA A 262 -9.37 -1.26 -9.74
CA ALA A 262 -10.67 -1.58 -10.35
C ALA A 262 -11.21 -2.91 -9.79
N HIS A 263 -12.50 -2.95 -9.43
CA HIS A 263 -13.13 -4.10 -8.74
C HIS A 263 -13.19 -5.36 -9.61
N ASP A 264 -13.28 -5.19 -10.93
CA ASP A 264 -13.30 -6.29 -11.91
C ASP A 264 -11.93 -6.94 -12.13
N ARG A 265 -10.86 -6.37 -11.55
CA ARG A 265 -9.50 -6.88 -11.69
C ARG A 265 -9.07 -7.60 -10.42
N THR A 266 -8.47 -8.79 -10.59
CA THR A 266 -7.89 -9.57 -9.50
C THR A 266 -6.58 -8.94 -9.03
N VAL A 267 -6.67 -7.83 -8.31
CA VAL A 267 -5.50 -7.13 -7.73
C VAL A 267 -5.29 -7.61 -6.29
N PRO A 268 -4.14 -8.22 -5.97
CA PRO A 268 -3.85 -8.60 -4.60
C PRO A 268 -3.79 -7.37 -3.68
N ARG A 269 -4.39 -7.47 -2.50
CA ARG A 269 -4.18 -6.47 -1.44
C ARG A 269 -2.74 -6.53 -0.95
N LEU A 270 -2.13 -5.36 -0.72
CA LEU A 270 -0.80 -5.32 -0.11
C LEU A 270 -0.94 -5.64 1.39
N VAL A 271 -0.34 -6.74 1.84
CA VAL A 271 -0.36 -7.12 3.26
C VAL A 271 0.85 -6.51 3.97
N ARG A 272 0.58 -5.89 5.13
CA ARG A 272 1.62 -5.33 6.02
C ARG A 272 2.39 -6.47 6.69
N THR A 273 3.58 -6.79 6.21
CA THR A 273 4.58 -7.51 7.01
C THR A 273 5.62 -6.51 7.49
N VAL A 274 5.59 -6.18 8.77
CA VAL A 274 6.70 -5.47 9.42
C VAL A 274 7.83 -6.49 9.56
N VAL A 275 8.68 -6.60 8.54
CA VAL A 275 9.93 -7.36 8.67
C VAL A 275 10.91 -6.46 9.41
N GLY A 276 11.29 -6.88 10.62
CA GLY A 276 12.32 -6.24 11.43
C GLY A 276 13.64 -6.09 10.66
N THR A 277 14.49 -5.21 11.17
CA THR A 277 15.72 -4.65 10.59
C THR A 277 16.87 -5.64 10.34
N GLY A 278 16.63 -6.85 9.83
CA GLY A 278 17.67 -7.88 9.75
C GLY A 278 17.53 -8.83 8.56
N ARG A 279 18.41 -8.63 7.58
CA ARG A 279 18.90 -9.59 6.57
C ARG A 279 17.91 -10.09 5.49
N PHE A 280 18.47 -10.20 4.30
CA PHE A 280 17.91 -10.89 3.13
C PHE A 280 17.99 -12.40 3.38
N VAL A 281 16.84 -13.08 3.46
CA VAL A 281 16.75 -14.55 3.43
C VAL A 281 16.14 -14.95 2.09
N PRO A 282 16.90 -15.58 1.18
CA PRO A 282 16.38 -16.07 -0.09
C PRO A 282 15.54 -17.33 0.17
N GLY A 283 14.23 -17.15 0.35
CA GLY A 283 13.29 -18.25 0.60
C GLY A 283 11.83 -17.82 0.76
N GLU A 284 11.56 -16.58 1.16
CA GLU A 284 10.19 -16.07 1.41
C GLU A 284 9.70 -15.14 0.28
N LEU A 285 9.80 -15.58 -0.98
CA LEU A 285 9.29 -14.82 -2.13
C LEU A 285 7.84 -15.22 -2.42
N GLY A 286 6.96 -14.78 -1.53
CA GLY A 286 5.50 -14.83 -1.66
C GLY A 286 4.87 -13.87 -0.66
N ASN A 287 4.50 -12.67 -1.13
CA ASN A 287 3.61 -11.70 -0.47
C ASN A 287 4.10 -10.83 0.71
N THR A 288 5.40 -10.70 1.02
CA THR A 288 5.80 -10.05 2.30
C THR A 288 6.92 -8.99 2.27
N ARG A 289 7.15 -8.29 1.15
CA ARG A 289 8.04 -7.10 1.17
C ARG A 289 7.41 -5.87 0.52
N THR A 290 6.69 -5.11 1.34
CA THR A 290 6.48 -3.69 1.06
C THR A 290 7.62 -2.90 1.70
N THR A 291 8.77 -2.79 1.03
CA THR A 291 9.71 -1.69 1.31
C THR A 291 9.49 -0.64 0.25
N PHE A 292 8.75 0.42 0.59
CA PHE A 292 8.83 1.67 -0.16
C PHE A 292 10.28 2.15 -0.03
N LEU A 293 11.01 2.23 -1.15
CA LEU A 293 12.36 2.78 -1.11
C LEU A 293 12.26 4.27 -0.69
N PRO A 294 13.14 4.75 0.20
CA PRO A 294 13.10 6.10 0.79
C PRO A 294 13.21 7.28 -0.19
N THR A 295 13.29 7.03 -1.49
CA THR A 295 13.47 8.08 -2.50
C THR A 295 12.13 8.72 -2.89
N ASP A 296 11.02 7.99 -2.74
CA ASP A 296 9.66 8.46 -3.12
C ASP A 296 8.76 8.76 -1.91
N LEU A 297 9.26 8.58 -0.69
CA LEU A 297 8.62 9.00 0.55
C LEU A 297 9.62 9.84 1.33
N PRO A 298 9.21 10.94 1.98
CA PRO A 298 10.13 11.68 2.84
C PRO A 298 10.74 10.75 3.88
N ALA A 299 12.06 10.79 4.00
CA ALA A 299 12.79 10.03 5.00
C ALA A 299 12.34 10.48 6.39
N PHE A 300 11.51 9.65 7.05
CA PHE A 300 11.29 9.76 8.48
C PHE A 300 12.47 9.09 9.19
N PRO A 301 13.06 9.70 10.24
CA PRO A 301 14.15 9.08 10.98
C PRO A 301 13.66 7.80 11.65
N CYS A 302 14.11 6.67 11.11
CA CYS A 302 13.83 5.34 11.62
C CYS A 302 14.44 5.18 13.03
N LEU A 303 13.60 5.06 14.05
CA LEU A 303 14.00 4.47 15.34
C LEU A 303 13.28 3.14 15.49
N ALA A 304 14.06 2.09 15.78
CA ALA A 304 13.60 0.71 15.84
C ALA A 304 12.42 0.54 16.82
N PRO A 305 11.35 -0.16 16.44
CA PRO A 305 10.26 -0.46 17.38
C PRO A 305 10.71 -1.53 18.37
N ALA A 306 10.88 -1.13 19.63
CA ALA A 306 10.95 -2.09 20.72
C ALA A 306 9.57 -2.74 20.91
N LEU A 307 9.37 -3.91 20.30
CA LEU A 307 8.31 -4.85 20.66
C LEU A 307 8.55 -5.31 22.10
N MET A 308 7.72 -4.87 23.03
CA MET A 308 7.61 -5.45 24.36
C MET A 308 6.14 -5.82 24.60
N PRO A 309 5.80 -7.11 24.73
CA PRO A 309 4.52 -7.50 25.31
C PRO A 309 4.57 -7.19 26.81
N ARG A 310 3.82 -6.20 27.28
CA ARG A 310 3.59 -6.06 28.73
C ARG A 310 2.54 -7.10 29.18
N PRO A 311 2.70 -7.73 30.36
CA PRO A 311 1.85 -8.84 30.79
C PRO A 311 0.41 -8.39 31.10
N LEU A 312 -0.52 -9.33 30.90
CA LEU A 312 -1.90 -9.30 31.41
C LEU A 312 -1.91 -8.91 32.89
N THR A 313 -2.41 -7.71 33.20
CA THR A 313 -2.61 -7.23 34.58
C THR A 313 -4.07 -7.53 34.99
N PRO A 314 -4.34 -7.96 36.25
CA PRO A 314 -5.69 -8.19 36.78
C PRO A 314 -6.57 -6.92 36.78
N PRO A 315 -7.90 -7.02 37.04
CA PRO A 315 -8.81 -5.87 37.07
C PRO A 315 -8.30 -4.76 37.98
N LEU A 316 -8.42 -3.51 37.52
CA LEU A 316 -7.81 -2.34 38.12
C LEU A 316 -8.91 -1.54 38.83
N ASP A 317 -8.92 -1.60 40.16
CA ASP A 317 -9.52 -0.55 40.98
C ASP A 317 -9.12 0.84 40.44
N LEU A 318 -9.95 1.86 40.70
CA LEU A 318 -9.68 3.25 40.30
C LEU A 318 -8.21 3.61 40.52
N TYR A 319 -7.49 3.82 39.43
CA TYR A 319 -6.04 3.95 39.41
C TYR A 319 -5.62 5.24 38.74
N VAL A 320 -4.61 5.89 39.30
CA VAL A 320 -3.91 7.03 38.70
C VAL A 320 -2.42 6.77 38.83
N ALA A 321 -1.70 6.77 37.71
CA ALA A 321 -0.25 6.66 37.73
C ALA A 321 0.36 7.83 38.53
N ALA A 322 1.27 7.50 39.45
CA ALA A 322 1.88 8.49 40.35
C ALA A 322 2.67 9.56 39.58
N GLU A 323 3.39 9.15 38.54
CA GLU A 323 4.20 10.01 37.70
C GLU A 323 3.71 9.99 36.24
N PRO A 324 3.88 11.09 35.49
CA PRO A 324 3.65 11.07 34.07
C PRO A 324 4.73 10.23 33.36
N GLU A 325 4.31 9.41 32.40
CA GLU A 325 5.16 8.59 31.56
C GLU A 325 5.44 9.32 30.25
N ARG A 326 6.66 9.16 29.70
CA ARG A 326 6.97 9.62 28.35
C ARG A 326 6.31 8.69 27.33
N ASP A 327 5.44 9.23 26.49
CA ASP A 327 4.89 8.52 25.35
C ASP A 327 5.46 9.09 24.06
N ILE A 328 6.26 8.26 23.39
CA ILE A 328 6.93 8.59 22.13
C ILE A 328 5.95 8.83 20.97
N TYR A 329 4.71 8.35 21.10
CA TYR A 329 3.61 8.57 20.15
C TYR A 329 2.46 9.37 20.76
N GLY A 330 2.66 9.87 21.98
CA GLY A 330 1.66 10.62 22.71
C GLY A 330 1.44 11.99 22.07
N VAL A 331 0.20 12.46 22.12
CA VAL A 331 -0.16 13.79 21.61
C VAL A 331 -1.16 14.49 22.49
N LYS A 332 -1.15 15.82 22.40
CA LYS A 332 -2.26 16.64 22.87
C LYS A 332 -3.36 16.57 21.81
N LEU A 333 -4.39 15.79 22.07
CA LEU A 333 -5.64 15.87 21.31
C LEU A 333 -6.49 17.00 21.88
N ASP A 334 -6.82 17.98 21.05
CA ASP A 334 -7.77 19.02 21.43
C ASP A 334 -9.12 18.38 21.73
N LEU A 335 -9.78 18.87 22.78
CA LEU A 335 -10.97 18.20 23.26
C LEU A 335 -12.12 18.31 22.25
N GLY A 336 -12.25 19.39 21.48
CA GLY A 336 -13.04 19.47 20.22
C GLY A 336 -14.42 18.79 20.20
N ASP A 337 -14.93 18.50 19.00
CA ASP A 337 -16.26 17.88 18.78
C ASP A 337 -16.18 16.43 18.26
N TRP A 338 -15.20 15.66 18.71
CA TRP A 338 -15.03 14.26 18.29
C TRP A 338 -15.70 13.26 19.23
N HIS A 339 -15.97 12.05 18.72
CA HIS A 339 -16.59 10.95 19.46
C HIS A 339 -15.68 9.73 19.53
N TYR A 340 -15.90 8.84 20.50
CA TYR A 340 -15.26 7.53 20.47
C TYR A 340 -16.04 6.59 19.55
N VAL A 341 -15.32 5.75 18.84
CA VAL A 341 -15.84 4.65 18.02
C VAL A 341 -15.09 3.36 18.34
N LEU A 342 -15.68 2.23 17.98
CA LEU A 342 -15.13 0.92 18.29
C LEU A 342 -13.90 0.63 17.40
N ASP A 343 -12.81 0.21 18.01
CA ASP A 343 -11.55 -0.19 17.37
C ASP A 343 -11.20 -1.65 17.78
N ALA A 344 -12.22 -2.50 17.75
CA ALA A 344 -12.12 -3.92 18.04
C ALA A 344 -12.73 -4.73 16.90
N GLN A 345 -12.02 -5.76 16.43
CA GLN A 345 -12.52 -6.71 15.45
C GLN A 345 -13.36 -7.79 16.15
N ALA A 346 -14.38 -8.32 15.45
CA ALA A 346 -15.13 -9.51 15.83
C ALA A 346 -15.98 -9.41 17.12
N VAL A 347 -16.54 -8.23 17.41
CA VAL A 347 -17.53 -8.06 18.48
C VAL A 347 -18.92 -7.78 17.90
N PHE A 348 -19.95 -8.31 18.56
CA PHE A 348 -21.36 -8.13 18.21
C PHE A 348 -22.13 -7.66 19.45
N TYR A 349 -23.40 -7.29 19.25
CA TYR A 349 -24.27 -6.94 20.36
C TYR A 349 -24.81 -8.17 21.07
N GLY A 350 -24.45 -8.32 22.35
CA GLY A 350 -24.85 -9.46 23.16
C GLY A 350 -25.90 -9.13 24.24
N PRO A 351 -26.42 -10.18 24.91
CA PRO A 351 -27.45 -10.04 25.93
C PRO A 351 -26.87 -9.48 27.24
N GLY A 352 -27.64 -8.65 27.94
CA GLY A 352 -27.32 -8.19 29.30
C GLY A 352 -27.08 -6.69 29.44
N TRP A 353 -26.33 -6.29 30.46
CA TRP A 353 -26.11 -4.88 30.81
C TRP A 353 -25.02 -4.20 29.97
N TYR A 354 -24.03 -4.97 29.52
CA TYR A 354 -22.92 -4.51 28.70
C TYR A 354 -23.19 -4.81 27.22
N PRO A 355 -22.95 -3.86 26.29
CA PRO A 355 -23.38 -4.05 24.90
C PRO A 355 -22.49 -4.98 24.08
N PHE A 356 -21.16 -5.01 24.31
CA PHE A 356 -20.22 -5.68 23.41
C PHE A 356 -19.90 -7.11 23.86
N HIS A 357 -20.08 -8.09 22.98
CA HIS A 357 -19.82 -9.50 23.28
C HIS A 357 -18.92 -10.14 22.22
N GLU A 358 -18.24 -11.21 22.61
CA GLU A 358 -17.53 -12.10 21.69
C GLU A 358 -18.03 -13.55 21.83
N HIS A 359 -17.87 -14.31 20.75
CA HIS A 359 -18.27 -15.72 20.74
C HIS A 359 -17.26 -16.55 21.51
N VAL A 360 -17.75 -17.39 22.42
CA VAL A 360 -16.91 -18.41 23.02
C VAL A 360 -16.64 -19.46 21.96
N THR A 361 -15.39 -19.57 21.53
CA THR A 361 -14.95 -20.53 20.52
C THR A 361 -14.24 -21.72 21.15
N ARG A 362 -14.45 -22.92 20.60
CA ARG A 362 -13.68 -24.13 20.92
C ARG A 362 -12.73 -24.46 19.77
N ARG A 363 -11.60 -25.10 20.09
CA ARG A 363 -10.69 -25.64 19.06
C ARG A 363 -11.18 -26.99 18.58
N GLU A 364 -11.30 -27.15 17.28
CA GLU A 364 -11.55 -28.43 16.61
C GLU A 364 -10.46 -28.69 15.58
N LYS A 365 -10.19 -29.95 15.28
CA LYS A 365 -9.28 -30.30 14.18
C LYS A 365 -9.89 -29.90 12.85
N ASP A 366 -9.12 -29.19 12.03
CA ASP A 366 -9.55 -28.83 10.69
C ASP A 366 -9.50 -30.07 9.79
N PRO A 367 -10.64 -30.54 9.23
CA PRO A 367 -10.68 -31.72 8.37
C PRO A 367 -9.95 -31.49 7.02
N THR A 368 -9.74 -30.23 6.62
CA THR A 368 -9.04 -29.85 5.38
C THR A 368 -7.57 -29.49 5.61
N ALA A 369 -7.17 -29.27 6.86
CA ALA A 369 -5.79 -28.97 7.24
C ALA A 369 -5.45 -29.66 8.58
N PRO A 370 -5.13 -30.97 8.59
CA PRO A 370 -5.01 -31.77 9.82
C PRO A 370 -3.99 -31.26 10.85
N LEU A 371 -3.02 -30.46 10.39
CA LEU A 371 -1.99 -29.83 11.23
C LEU A 371 -2.48 -28.56 11.95
N ASN A 372 -3.62 -28.00 11.54
CA ASN A 372 -4.18 -26.78 12.11
C ASN A 372 -5.47 -27.10 12.89
N ASP A 373 -5.68 -26.35 13.96
CA ASP A 373 -6.97 -26.32 14.66
C ASP A 373 -7.77 -25.14 14.12
N ARG A 374 -9.07 -25.37 13.85
CA ARG A 374 -10.03 -24.31 13.55
C ARG A 374 -10.76 -23.89 14.82
N MET A 375 -11.07 -22.60 14.93
CA MET A 375 -11.90 -22.08 16.02
C MET A 375 -13.37 -22.17 15.61
N VAL A 376 -14.17 -22.94 16.36
CA VAL A 376 -15.61 -23.14 16.08
C VAL A 376 -16.43 -22.48 17.19
N PRO A 377 -17.43 -21.64 16.87
CA PRO A 377 -18.31 -21.04 17.87
C PRO A 377 -19.06 -22.11 18.68
N THR A 378 -19.10 -21.97 19.99
CA THR A 378 -19.84 -22.89 20.89
C THR A 378 -21.32 -22.53 21.04
N GLY A 379 -21.78 -21.46 20.39
CA GLY A 379 -23.10 -20.86 20.61
C GLY A 379 -23.21 -20.01 21.89
N ARG A 380 -22.21 -20.03 22.78
CA ARG A 380 -22.13 -19.17 23.96
C ARG A 380 -21.44 -17.84 23.63
N THR A 381 -21.76 -16.82 24.40
CA THR A 381 -21.18 -15.47 24.29
C THR A 381 -20.77 -14.98 25.68
N HIS A 382 -19.85 -14.01 25.75
CA HIS A 382 -19.53 -13.34 26.99
C HIS A 382 -19.18 -11.85 26.75
N PRO A 383 -19.32 -10.98 27.77
CA PRO A 383 -18.93 -9.58 27.68
C PRO A 383 -17.46 -9.44 27.24
N ALA A 384 -17.24 -8.72 26.16
CA ALA A 384 -15.92 -8.57 25.55
C ALA A 384 -15.18 -7.35 26.08
N ARG A 385 -13.89 -7.52 26.32
CA ARG A 385 -12.99 -6.38 26.51
C ARG A 385 -12.75 -5.74 25.15
N VAL A 386 -13.10 -4.46 25.00
CA VAL A 386 -12.97 -3.76 23.71
C VAL A 386 -12.01 -2.58 23.80
N ARG A 387 -11.40 -2.26 22.65
CA ARG A 387 -10.68 -1.02 22.47
C ARG A 387 -11.57 -0.05 21.71
N ILE A 388 -11.60 1.19 22.15
CA ILE A 388 -12.25 2.30 21.46
C ILE A 388 -11.20 3.37 21.17
N SER A 389 -11.47 4.19 20.16
CA SER A 389 -10.56 5.24 19.77
C SER A 389 -11.35 6.42 19.18
N PRO A 390 -10.83 7.65 19.22
CA PRO A 390 -11.48 8.80 18.58
C PRO A 390 -11.83 8.52 17.10
N ASP A 391 -12.98 9.00 16.63
CA ASP A 391 -13.50 8.86 15.27
C ASP A 391 -12.84 9.78 14.24
N VAL A 392 -11.88 10.58 14.68
CA VAL A 392 -11.16 11.52 13.85
C VAL A 392 -10.06 10.86 13.01
N GLU A 393 -9.54 9.68 13.39
CA GLU A 393 -8.51 8.95 12.63
C GLU A 393 -8.57 7.41 12.72
N HIS A 394 -8.18 6.73 11.63
CA HIS A 394 -7.91 5.28 11.62
C HIS A 394 -6.63 5.04 12.40
N ARG A 395 -6.75 4.34 13.54
CA ARG A 395 -5.71 4.16 14.57
C ARG A 395 -5.39 5.43 15.36
N SER A 396 -6.40 5.97 16.05
CA SER A 396 -6.19 7.09 16.96
C SER A 396 -5.21 6.75 18.08
N TRP A 397 -4.01 7.31 17.91
CA TRP A 397 -2.88 7.57 18.81
C TRP A 397 -2.79 6.79 20.12
N ARG A 398 -1.58 6.29 20.42
CA ARG A 398 -1.32 5.37 21.55
C ARG A 398 -1.94 5.83 22.88
N ASN A 399 -1.91 7.13 23.16
CA ASN A 399 -2.46 7.71 24.39
C ASN A 399 -3.97 7.98 24.38
N GLU A 400 -4.61 7.91 23.23
CA GLU A 400 -6.04 8.17 23.05
C GLU A 400 -6.86 6.88 22.92
N TYR A 401 -6.21 5.73 22.77
CA TYR A 401 -6.88 4.45 22.95
C TYR A 401 -7.41 4.31 24.37
N VAL A 402 -8.66 3.92 24.45
CA VAL A 402 -9.29 3.53 25.71
C VAL A 402 -9.59 2.04 25.63
N VAL A 403 -9.21 1.32 26.68
CA VAL A 403 -9.59 -0.07 26.83
C VAL A 403 -10.74 -0.14 27.81
N LEU A 404 -11.88 -0.66 27.34
CA LEU A 404 -13.07 -0.91 28.12
C LEU A 404 -13.08 -2.36 28.57
N THR A 405 -13.14 -2.57 29.88
CA THR A 405 -13.23 -3.89 30.49
C THR A 405 -14.54 -3.98 31.27
N PRO A 406 -15.45 -4.91 30.94
CA PRO A 406 -16.64 -5.14 31.75
C PRO A 406 -16.24 -5.82 33.07
N VAL A 407 -16.58 -5.22 34.21
CA VAL A 407 -16.30 -5.73 35.56
C VAL A 407 -17.58 -5.67 36.40
N ASP A 408 -18.09 -6.83 36.80
CA ASP A 408 -19.37 -7.01 37.52
C ASP A 408 -20.57 -6.31 36.87
N ARG A 409 -20.84 -5.05 37.26
CA ARG A 409 -21.93 -4.18 36.80
C ARG A 409 -21.49 -2.79 36.34
N HIS A 410 -20.19 -2.59 36.15
CA HIS A 410 -19.62 -1.34 35.68
C HIS A 410 -18.55 -1.60 34.61
N VAL A 411 -18.21 -0.58 33.85
CA VAL A 411 -17.13 -0.64 32.87
C VAL A 411 -15.92 0.10 33.42
N GLU A 412 -14.79 -0.60 33.52
CA GLU A 412 -13.50 0.04 33.73
C GLU A 412 -12.98 0.58 32.40
N ALA A 413 -12.76 1.88 32.33
CA ALA A 413 -12.19 2.55 31.18
C ALA A 413 -10.76 2.99 31.49
N ARG A 414 -9.78 2.25 30.96
CA ARG A 414 -8.35 2.58 31.09
C ARG A 414 -7.92 3.46 29.92
N LEU A 415 -7.45 4.66 30.20
CA LEU A 415 -7.00 5.64 29.21
C LEU A 415 -5.73 6.37 29.66
N GLN A 416 -5.12 7.10 28.74
CA GLN A 416 -3.98 7.96 29.04
C GLN A 416 -4.38 9.44 28.85
N LEU A 417 -4.07 10.26 29.84
CA LEU A 417 -4.34 11.70 29.84
C LEU A 417 -3.07 12.46 29.49
N TYR A 418 -3.17 13.49 28.66
CA TYR A 418 -2.04 14.32 28.27
C TYR A 418 -1.65 15.25 29.44
N ALA A 419 -0.45 15.07 29.98
CA ALA A 419 0.07 15.79 31.14
C ALA A 419 1.06 16.92 30.79
N GLY A 420 1.46 17.05 29.52
CA GLY A 420 2.37 18.10 29.06
C GLY A 420 3.40 17.56 28.07
N GLN A 421 4.49 18.31 27.89
CA GLN A 421 5.59 17.93 27.02
C GLN A 421 6.93 18.21 27.72
N GLU A 422 7.89 17.31 27.57
CA GLU A 422 9.24 17.47 28.12
C GLU A 422 10.26 17.00 27.08
N GLY A 423 11.21 17.87 26.71
CA GLY A 423 12.26 17.53 25.75
C GLY A 423 11.74 17.06 24.39
N GLY A 424 10.58 17.60 23.94
CA GLY A 424 9.93 17.20 22.69
C GLY A 424 8.97 16.01 22.81
N TRP A 425 8.97 15.27 23.91
CA TRP A 425 8.13 14.10 24.13
C TRP A 425 6.84 14.44 24.87
N ALA A 426 5.72 13.86 24.45
CA ALA A 426 4.49 13.96 25.22
C ALA A 426 4.62 13.21 26.54
N LEU A 427 4.16 13.86 27.60
CA LEU A 427 3.99 13.27 28.92
C LEU A 427 2.53 12.86 29.06
N VAL A 428 2.28 11.61 29.42
CA VAL A 428 0.93 11.07 29.60
C VAL A 428 0.78 10.43 30.97
N ARG A 429 -0.41 10.49 31.55
CA ARG A 429 -0.72 9.85 32.83
C ARG A 429 -1.82 8.82 32.63
N THR A 430 -1.51 7.56 32.91
CA THR A 430 -2.48 6.47 32.85
C THR A 430 -3.49 6.63 33.98
N VAL A 431 -4.79 6.56 33.64
CA VAL A 431 -5.89 6.57 34.61
C VAL A 431 -6.90 5.48 34.27
N THR A 432 -7.59 4.99 35.29
CA THR A 432 -8.78 4.13 35.14
C THR A 432 -9.99 4.89 35.65
N LEU A 433 -11.00 5.07 34.80
CA LEU A 433 -12.31 5.59 35.18
C LEU A 433 -13.29 4.45 35.33
N GLN A 434 -14.33 4.66 36.13
CA GLN A 434 -15.41 3.71 36.27
C GLN A 434 -16.69 4.30 35.66
N ILE A 435 -17.38 3.51 34.86
CA ILE A 435 -18.61 3.91 34.19
C ILE A 435 -19.73 2.97 34.63
N ASP A 436 -20.73 3.54 35.29
CA ASP A 436 -21.93 2.81 35.69
C ASP A 436 -23.05 3.06 34.65
N LEU A 437 -23.40 2.00 33.91
CA LEU A 437 -24.44 2.04 32.89
C LEU A 437 -25.87 1.94 33.46
N GLY A 438 -26.01 1.58 34.74
CA GLY A 438 -27.29 1.59 35.45
C GLY A 438 -27.67 2.98 35.91
N THR A 439 -26.70 3.72 36.46
CA THR A 439 -26.91 5.11 36.93
C THR A 439 -26.53 6.17 35.90
N MET A 440 -25.95 5.77 34.76
CA MET A 440 -25.45 6.66 33.70
C MET A 440 -24.46 7.69 34.24
N ARG A 441 -23.49 7.23 35.04
CA ARG A 441 -22.50 8.08 35.71
C ARG A 441 -21.08 7.63 35.42
N VAL A 442 -20.20 8.62 35.35
CA VAL A 442 -18.75 8.43 35.28
C VAL A 442 -18.16 8.81 36.63
N THR A 443 -17.43 7.89 37.25
CA THR A 443 -16.67 8.12 38.47
C THR A 443 -15.21 8.35 38.11
N LEU A 444 -14.68 9.50 38.52
CA LEU A 444 -13.27 9.86 38.35
C LEU A 444 -12.52 9.58 39.66
N PRO A 445 -11.29 9.01 39.62
CA PRO A 445 -10.46 8.90 40.81
C PRO A 445 -10.15 10.28 41.43
N ASP A 446 -10.23 10.38 42.74
CA ASP A 446 -9.93 11.62 43.47
C ASP A 446 -8.45 12.01 43.39
N GLN A 447 -7.57 11.03 43.11
CA GLN A 447 -6.14 11.21 42.92
C GLN A 447 -5.78 11.92 41.61
N ILE A 448 -6.74 12.12 40.70
CA ILE A 448 -6.50 12.92 39.48
C ILE A 448 -6.31 14.39 39.88
N PRO A 449 -5.15 15.01 39.58
CA PRO A 449 -4.89 16.40 39.91
C PRO A 449 -5.98 17.34 39.38
N ALA A 450 -6.37 18.31 40.19
CA ALA A 450 -7.30 19.36 39.78
C ALA A 450 -6.76 20.15 38.57
N GLY A 451 -7.67 20.67 37.74
CA GLY A 451 -7.32 21.45 36.55
C GLY A 451 -7.39 20.63 35.24
N PRO A 452 -6.45 20.83 34.30
CA PRO A 452 -6.57 20.31 32.92
C PRO A 452 -6.73 18.79 32.82
N LEU A 453 -6.04 18.01 33.66
CA LEU A 453 -6.13 16.55 33.66
C LEU A 453 -7.53 16.06 34.09
N ARG A 454 -8.08 16.63 35.17
CA ARG A 454 -9.44 16.28 35.64
C ARG A 454 -10.51 16.69 34.62
N HIS A 455 -10.35 17.85 33.98
CA HIS A 455 -11.24 18.29 32.90
C HIS A 455 -11.19 17.34 31.69
N GLN A 456 -9.98 16.93 31.26
CA GLN A 456 -9.82 15.95 30.18
C GLN A 456 -10.45 14.60 30.54
N ALA A 457 -10.26 14.13 31.77
CA ALA A 457 -10.85 12.89 32.26
C ALA A 457 -12.39 12.93 32.24
N ALA A 458 -12.98 14.06 32.66
CA ALA A 458 -14.43 14.26 32.65
C ALA A 458 -15.01 14.17 31.22
N ILE A 459 -14.47 14.96 30.29
CA ILE A 459 -14.95 14.99 28.90
C ILE A 459 -14.79 13.62 28.22
N LYS A 460 -13.61 12.99 28.36
CA LYS A 460 -13.38 11.66 27.79
C LYS A 460 -14.33 10.64 28.42
N GLY A 461 -14.52 10.69 29.73
CA GLY A 461 -15.48 9.86 30.46
C GLY A 461 -16.91 9.97 29.91
N GLU A 462 -17.40 11.19 29.75
CA GLU A 462 -18.74 11.47 29.20
C GLU A 462 -18.90 10.90 27.78
N ARG A 463 -17.87 11.01 26.94
CA ARG A 463 -17.89 10.43 25.58
C ARG A 463 -17.92 8.92 25.57
N ILE A 464 -17.20 8.28 26.50
CA ILE A 464 -17.24 6.82 26.63
C ILE A 464 -18.63 6.38 27.08
N LEU A 465 -19.23 7.09 28.04
CA LEU A 465 -20.61 6.84 28.46
C LEU A 465 -21.60 7.02 27.29
N ALA A 466 -21.45 8.09 26.49
CA ALA A 466 -22.29 8.34 25.32
C ALA A 466 -22.18 7.20 24.28
N LEU A 467 -20.96 6.73 23.99
CA LEU A 467 -20.74 5.58 23.10
C LEU A 467 -21.44 4.32 23.62
N LEU A 468 -21.29 4.00 24.91
CA LEU A 468 -21.92 2.83 25.53
C LEU A 468 -23.45 2.95 25.55
N ALA A 469 -23.98 4.16 25.76
CA ALA A 469 -25.42 4.45 25.70
C ALA A 469 -25.98 4.23 24.30
N ALA A 470 -25.31 4.78 23.28
CA ALA A 470 -25.67 4.62 21.89
C ALA A 470 -25.64 3.14 21.47
N ALA A 471 -24.60 2.41 21.87
CA ALA A 471 -24.48 0.97 21.63
C ALA A 471 -25.62 0.15 22.24
N ARG A 472 -26.06 0.49 23.47
CA ARG A 472 -27.24 -0.15 24.08
C ARG A 472 -28.52 0.19 23.32
N HIS A 473 -28.68 1.45 22.93
CA HIS A 473 -29.83 1.90 22.16
C HIS A 473 -29.92 1.17 20.80
N GLU A 474 -28.82 1.05 20.06
CA GLU A 474 -28.76 0.32 18.79
C GLU A 474 -29.18 -1.14 18.96
N ARG A 475 -28.63 -1.83 19.97
CA ARG A 475 -29.01 -3.21 20.28
C ARG A 475 -30.50 -3.34 20.64
N ASP A 476 -31.01 -2.46 21.49
CA ASP A 476 -32.40 -2.50 21.94
C ASP A 476 -33.38 -2.22 20.78
N HIS A 477 -32.89 -1.61 19.68
CA HIS A 477 -33.61 -1.44 18.40
C HIS A 477 -33.31 -2.55 17.37
N GLY A 478 -32.76 -3.68 17.81
CA GLY A 478 -32.59 -4.88 16.99
C GLY A 478 -31.34 -4.91 16.11
N ALA A 479 -30.40 -3.97 16.28
CA ALA A 479 -29.09 -4.11 15.62
C ALA A 479 -28.34 -5.32 16.20
N SER A 480 -27.77 -6.15 15.32
CA SER A 480 -26.96 -7.31 15.74
C SER A 480 -25.49 -6.95 15.97
N GLU A 481 -24.99 -5.88 15.34
CA GLU A 481 -23.58 -5.49 15.36
C GLU A 481 -23.42 -3.95 15.42
N PRO A 482 -22.30 -3.46 15.99
CA PRO A 482 -22.04 -2.02 16.08
C PRO A 482 -21.90 -1.33 14.72
N ARG A 483 -22.61 -0.22 14.52
CA ARG A 483 -22.59 0.52 13.25
C ARG A 483 -21.28 1.27 12.99
N ALA A 484 -20.65 1.80 14.04
CA ALA A 484 -19.46 2.63 13.94
C ALA A 484 -18.21 1.88 14.46
N VAL A 485 -17.48 1.26 13.52
CA VAL A 485 -16.22 0.56 13.76
C VAL A 485 -15.14 1.16 12.84
N LEU A 486 -13.96 1.47 13.38
CA LEU A 486 -12.78 1.83 12.59
C LEU A 486 -12.26 0.58 11.87
N ALA A 487 -12.73 0.35 10.65
CA ALA A 487 -12.71 -0.96 9.99
C ALA A 487 -11.32 -1.38 9.44
N PRO A 488 -11.13 -2.64 9.04
CA PRO A 488 -11.14 -2.85 7.59
C PRO A 488 -12.24 -3.85 7.24
N TRP A 489 -13.26 -3.36 6.52
CA TRP A 489 -14.42 -4.01 5.92
C TRP A 489 -14.68 -5.50 6.24
N ASN A 490 -15.84 -5.73 6.85
CA ASN A 490 -16.79 -6.75 6.42
C ASN A 490 -18.20 -6.28 6.83
N ARG A 491 -18.91 -5.55 5.95
CA ARG A 491 -20.38 -5.56 6.01
C ARG A 491 -20.80 -6.74 5.14
N GLY A 492 -21.41 -7.75 5.75
CA GLY A 492 -22.30 -8.62 5.01
C GLY A 492 -23.35 -7.77 4.27
N ALA A 493 -23.86 -8.27 3.15
CA ALA A 493 -24.81 -7.58 2.29
C ALA A 493 -25.89 -6.80 3.08
N PRO A 494 -26.33 -5.62 2.60
CA PRO A 494 -27.46 -4.94 3.21
C PRO A 494 -28.65 -5.91 3.26
N PRO A 495 -29.46 -5.92 4.34
CA PRO A 495 -30.72 -6.64 4.30
C PRO A 495 -31.49 -6.15 3.08
N SER A 496 -31.91 -7.10 2.25
CA SER A 496 -32.84 -6.86 1.16
C SER A 496 -33.96 -5.98 1.67
N ALA A 497 -34.16 -4.84 1.02
CA ALA A 497 -35.35 -4.03 1.25
C ALA A 497 -36.55 -4.88 0.84
N ASP A 498 -37.28 -5.40 1.82
CA ASP A 498 -38.62 -5.90 1.60
C ASP A 498 -39.51 -4.70 1.21
N THR A 499 -39.83 -4.65 -0.09
CA THR A 499 -41.11 -4.17 -0.63
C THR A 499 -41.51 -5.08 -1.78
#